data_AF-A0A966PY49-F1
#
_entry.id   AF-A0A966PY49-F1
#
_cell.length_a   1.000
_cell.length_b   1.000
_cell.length_c   1.000
_cell.angle_alpha   90.00
_cell.angle_beta   90.00
_cell.angle_gamma   90.00
#
_symmetry.space_group_name_H-M   'P 1'
#
loop_
_entity.id
_entity.type
_entity.pdbx_description
1 polymer ?
#
loop_
_entity_poly.entity_id
_entity_poly.type
_entity_poly.pdbx_seq_one_letter_code
_entity_poly.pdbx_strand_id
1 'polypeptide(L)'
;MPIVKFQCHHCGFRFSKRVNLGMNETPCQNCKDPAISLEAKVSIGYDAKIDGVVRPQASGIESLDTDIERIVAKDSADKWETIYQRRQDKWDIVNETGEHGKHILVAPNGEYFMNKEDSVNLKNIKNDARNQMGINYQQET
;
A
#
# COMPACT_ATOMS: atom_id res chain seq x y z
N MET A 1 10.59 43.88 -15.47
CA MET A 1 11.47 43.33 -14.41
C MET A 1 10.84 42.06 -13.85
N PRO A 2 11.54 40.91 -13.87
CA PRO A 2 11.05 39.66 -13.28
C PRO A 2 10.82 39.78 -11.77
N ILE A 3 9.86 39.00 -11.26
CA ILE A 3 9.60 38.85 -9.82
C ILE A 3 10.32 37.58 -9.37
N VAL A 4 11.35 37.73 -8.54
CA VAL A 4 12.15 36.63 -8.01
C VAL A 4 11.83 36.42 -6.53
N LYS A 5 11.81 35.16 -6.10
CA LYS A 5 11.64 34.78 -4.69
C LYS A 5 13.00 34.70 -3.99
N PHE A 6 13.11 35.32 -2.82
CA PHE A 6 14.32 35.34 -2.00
C PHE A 6 14.06 34.73 -0.63
N GLN A 7 15.09 34.11 -0.05
CA GLN A 7 15.09 33.63 1.33
C GLN A 7 16.31 34.15 2.08
N CYS A 8 16.09 34.78 3.23
CA CYS A 8 17.18 35.19 4.11
C CYS A 8 17.72 33.99 4.90
N HIS A 9 19.04 33.83 4.94
CA HIS A 9 19.68 32.76 5.72
C HIS A 9 19.67 33.02 7.23
N HIS A 10 19.67 34.29 7.64
CA HIS A 10 19.74 34.66 9.06
C HIS A 10 18.37 34.53 9.75
N CYS A 11 17.33 35.16 9.19
CA CYS A 11 15.99 35.17 9.81
C CYS A 11 14.97 34.22 9.16
N GLY A 12 15.34 33.52 8.07
CA GLY A 12 14.44 32.61 7.36
C GLY A 12 13.30 33.28 6.58
N PHE A 13 13.19 34.62 6.64
CA PHE A 13 12.11 35.36 6.00
C PHE A 13 12.14 35.21 4.47
N ARG A 14 11.00 34.83 3.91
CA ARG A 14 10.78 34.64 2.47
C ARG A 14 10.00 35.80 1.90
N PHE A 15 10.49 36.40 0.82
CA PHE A 15 9.82 37.52 0.17
C PHE A 15 10.02 37.48 -1.34
N SER A 16 9.13 38.16 -2.07
CA SER A 16 9.19 38.27 -3.53
C SER A 16 9.48 39.72 -3.90
N LYS A 17 10.45 39.96 -4.79
CA LYS A 17 10.84 41.32 -5.19
C LYS A 17 11.06 41.38 -6.70
N ARG A 18 10.65 42.51 -7.31
CA ARG A 18 11.00 42.84 -8.69
C ARG A 18 12.46 43.25 -8.76
N VAL A 19 13.26 42.51 -9.53
CA VAL A 19 14.70 42.71 -9.65
C VAL A 19 15.13 42.72 -11.12
N ASN A 20 16.35 43.16 -11.38
CA ASN A 20 16.96 43.00 -12.70
C ASN A 20 17.27 41.52 -12.96
N LEU A 21 17.35 41.15 -14.24
CA LEU A 21 17.73 39.81 -14.67
C LEU A 21 19.12 39.47 -14.11
N GLY A 22 19.28 38.29 -13.50
CA GLY A 22 20.55 37.80 -12.95
C GLY A 22 20.89 38.29 -11.53
N MET A 23 19.97 38.96 -10.83
CA MET A 23 20.19 39.39 -9.45
C MET A 23 19.93 38.23 -8.47
N ASN A 24 21.01 37.61 -7.98
CA ASN A 24 20.93 36.44 -7.10
C ASN A 24 20.84 36.79 -5.60
N GLU A 25 21.13 38.04 -5.24
CA GLU A 25 21.15 38.49 -3.85
C GLU A 25 20.44 39.84 -3.69
N THR A 26 19.64 39.96 -2.64
CA THR A 26 19.02 41.23 -2.23
C THR A 26 19.00 41.37 -0.72
N PRO A 27 19.00 42.61 -0.17
CA PRO A 27 18.92 42.79 1.28
C PRO A 27 17.56 42.36 1.81
N CYS A 28 17.56 41.61 2.92
CA CYS A 28 16.36 41.19 3.62
C CYS A 28 15.60 42.41 4.18
N GLN A 29 14.28 42.41 4.03
CA GLN A 29 13.43 43.47 4.57
C GLN A 29 13.39 43.48 6.11
N ASN A 30 13.66 42.35 6.76
CA ASN A 30 13.56 42.20 8.21
C ASN A 30 14.88 42.48 8.93
N CYS A 31 15.98 41.84 8.53
CA CYS A 31 17.28 41.94 9.22
C CYS A 31 18.38 42.62 8.42
N LYS A 32 18.10 43.10 7.20
CA LYS A 32 19.07 43.71 6.26
C LYS A 32 20.22 42.82 5.78
N ASP A 33 20.34 41.60 6.30
CA ASP A 33 21.29 40.59 5.82
C ASP A 33 20.99 40.16 4.38
N PRO A 34 22.00 39.65 3.64
CA PRO A 34 21.80 39.14 2.28
C PRO A 34 20.80 37.98 2.26
N ALA A 35 19.83 38.07 1.36
CA ALA A 35 18.87 37.03 1.03
C ALA A 35 19.14 36.50 -0.38
N ILE A 36 19.18 35.18 -0.52
CA ILE A 36 19.56 34.50 -1.76
C ILE A 36 18.30 34.12 -2.55
N SER A 37 18.37 34.22 -3.88
CA SER A 37 17.30 33.83 -4.79
C SER A 37 17.03 32.33 -4.72
N LEU A 38 15.75 31.95 -4.58
CA LEU A 38 15.29 30.57 -4.62
C LEU A 38 15.13 30.01 -6.04
N GLU A 39 15.35 30.83 -7.08
CA GLU A 39 15.25 30.45 -8.49
C GLU A 39 16.46 29.67 -9.00
N ALA A 40 17.04 28.83 -8.15
CA ALA A 40 18.01 27.86 -8.62
C ALA A 40 17.23 26.81 -9.44
N LYS A 41 17.24 26.95 -10.79
CA LYS A 41 16.83 25.89 -11.71
C LYS A 41 17.84 24.74 -11.64
N VAL A 42 17.90 24.08 -10.48
CA VAL A 42 18.76 22.92 -10.26
C VAL A 42 17.89 21.72 -10.51
N SER A 43 17.98 21.16 -11.72
CA SER A 43 17.52 19.79 -11.96
C SER A 43 18.51 18.86 -11.25
N ILE A 44 18.14 18.40 -10.07
CA ILE A 44 18.91 17.36 -9.36
C ILE A 44 18.58 16.04 -10.05
N GLY A 45 19.41 15.65 -11.02
CA GLY A 45 19.42 14.29 -11.56
C GLY A 45 20.14 13.39 -10.57
N TYR A 46 19.43 12.46 -9.95
CA TYR A 46 20.03 11.42 -9.12
C TYR A 46 20.19 10.16 -9.95
N ASP A 47 21.43 9.73 -10.15
CA ASP A 47 21.76 8.47 -10.80
C ASP A 47 22.28 7.51 -9.72
N ALA A 48 21.41 6.63 -9.24
CA ALA A 48 21.80 5.59 -8.30
C ALA A 48 22.50 4.47 -9.07
N LYS A 49 23.82 4.36 -8.91
CA LYS A 49 24.53 3.14 -9.27
C LYS A 49 24.12 2.04 -8.31
N ILE A 50 23.24 1.15 -8.78
CA ILE A 50 22.85 -0.04 -8.04
C ILE A 50 23.92 -1.10 -8.28
N ASP A 51 24.90 -1.21 -7.37
CA ASP A 51 25.83 -2.34 -7.33
C ASP A 51 25.09 -3.56 -6.72
N GLY A 52 24.29 -4.25 -7.54
CA GLY A 52 23.66 -5.50 -7.15
C GLY A 52 22.43 -5.88 -7.97
N VAL A 53 22.03 -7.15 -7.85
CA VAL A 53 20.73 -7.64 -8.34
C VAL A 53 19.65 -6.96 -7.49
N VAL A 54 18.89 -6.05 -8.09
CA VAL A 54 17.70 -5.45 -7.47
C VAL A 54 16.78 -6.60 -7.06
N ARG A 55 16.73 -6.89 -5.76
CA ARG A 55 15.71 -7.82 -5.25
C ARG A 55 14.37 -7.10 -5.36
N PRO A 56 13.34 -7.74 -5.93
CA PRO A 56 12.03 -7.11 -6.08
C PRO A 56 11.54 -6.63 -4.72
N GLN A 57 11.03 -5.39 -4.65
CA GLN A 57 10.38 -4.91 -3.44
C GLN A 57 9.17 -5.79 -3.14
N ALA A 58 8.97 -6.11 -1.86
CA ALA A 58 7.85 -6.93 -1.38
C ALA A 58 6.46 -6.31 -1.60
N SER A 59 6.39 -5.09 -2.17
CA SER A 59 5.16 -4.42 -2.58
C SER A 59 4.61 -4.91 -3.93
N GLY A 60 5.33 -5.76 -4.67
CA GLY A 60 4.85 -6.38 -5.91
C GLY A 60 4.63 -5.41 -7.09
N ILE A 61 5.00 -4.14 -6.94
CA ILE A 61 4.89 -3.13 -7.99
C ILE A 61 6.29 -2.59 -8.26
N GLU A 62 6.89 -3.06 -9.35
CA GLU A 62 8.07 -2.44 -9.93
C GLU A 62 7.65 -1.08 -10.50
N SER A 63 8.24 0.02 -10.01
CA SER A 63 7.90 1.40 -10.42
C SER A 63 8.31 1.74 -11.86
N LEU A 64 8.72 0.73 -12.63
CA LEU A 64 9.19 0.83 -14.01
C LEU A 64 8.31 0.05 -15.00
N ASP A 65 7.22 -0.57 -14.53
CA ASP A 65 6.22 -1.16 -15.43
C ASP A 65 5.26 -0.06 -15.92
N THR A 66 5.40 0.31 -17.18
CA THR A 66 4.56 1.33 -17.84
C THR A 66 3.14 0.84 -18.16
N ASP A 67 2.82 -0.42 -17.87
CA ASP A 67 1.56 -1.07 -18.23
C ASP A 67 0.86 -1.64 -16.99
N ILE A 68 0.27 -0.73 -16.20
CA ILE A 68 -0.45 -1.06 -14.95
C ILE A 68 -1.60 -2.04 -15.21
N GLU A 69 -2.25 -1.95 -16.38
CA GLU A 69 -3.38 -2.83 -16.74
C GLU A 69 -2.94 -4.29 -16.83
N ARG A 70 -1.75 -4.55 -17.39
CA ARG A 70 -1.19 -5.90 -17.47
C ARG A 70 -0.92 -6.51 -16.09
N ILE A 71 -0.38 -5.71 -15.15
CA ILE A 71 -0.13 -6.18 -13.78
C ILE A 71 -1.45 -6.52 -13.09
N VAL A 72 -2.44 -5.63 -13.18
CA VAL A 72 -3.75 -5.83 -12.55
C VAL A 72 -4.44 -7.06 -13.15
N ALA A 73 -4.34 -7.27 -14.46
CA ALA A 73 -4.90 -8.44 -15.12
C ALA A 73 -4.21 -9.74 -14.65
N LYS A 74 -2.88 -9.74 -14.54
CA LYS A 74 -2.12 -10.90 -14.06
C LYS A 74 -2.45 -11.23 -12.59
N ASP A 75 -2.40 -10.24 -11.70
CA ASP A 75 -2.75 -10.43 -10.29
C ASP A 75 -4.19 -10.91 -10.11
N SER A 76 -5.12 -10.39 -10.92
CA SER A 76 -6.50 -10.86 -10.94
C SER A 76 -6.58 -12.32 -11.39
N ALA A 77 -5.86 -12.70 -12.44
CA ALA A 77 -5.81 -14.09 -12.93
C ALA A 77 -5.25 -15.04 -11.87
N ASP A 78 -4.12 -14.69 -11.24
CA ASP A 78 -3.47 -15.51 -10.20
C ASP A 78 -4.40 -15.70 -8.98
N LYS A 79 -5.13 -14.64 -8.58
CA LYS A 79 -6.15 -14.72 -7.52
C LYS A 79 -7.32 -15.60 -7.89
N TRP A 80 -7.81 -15.50 -9.12
CA TRP A 80 -8.90 -16.35 -9.62
C TRP A 80 -8.50 -17.82 -9.66
N GLU A 81 -7.28 -18.12 -10.10
CA GLU A 81 -6.74 -19.48 -10.11
C GLU A 81 -6.64 -20.04 -8.69
N THR A 82 -6.14 -19.25 -7.73
CA THR A 82 -6.08 -19.64 -6.32
C THR A 82 -7.47 -19.93 -5.75
N ILE A 83 -8.47 -19.11 -6.08
CA ILE A 83 -9.87 -19.32 -5.66
C ILE A 83 -10.43 -20.62 -6.27
N TYR A 84 -10.11 -20.87 -7.54
CA TYR A 84 -10.52 -22.08 -8.24
C TYR A 84 -9.95 -23.33 -7.57
N GLN A 85 -8.64 -23.36 -7.32
CA GLN A 85 -7.96 -24.46 -6.61
C GLN A 85 -8.60 -24.71 -5.24
N ARG A 86 -8.79 -23.66 -4.42
CA ARG A 86 -9.46 -23.78 -3.11
C ARG A 86 -10.87 -24.33 -3.21
N ARG A 87 -11.59 -24.05 -4.30
CA ARG A 87 -12.94 -24.56 -4.51
C ARG A 87 -12.91 -26.03 -4.88
N GLN A 88 -11.95 -26.42 -5.73
CA GLN A 88 -11.71 -27.81 -6.10
C GLN A 88 -11.32 -28.65 -4.89
N ASP A 89 -10.34 -28.24 -4.08
CA ASP A 89 -9.92 -28.96 -2.87
C ASP A 89 -11.11 -29.22 -1.92
N LYS A 90 -11.95 -28.20 -1.71
CA LYS A 90 -13.16 -28.32 -0.89
C LYS A 90 -14.19 -29.26 -1.49
N TRP A 91 -14.31 -29.26 -2.82
CA TRP A 91 -15.24 -30.12 -3.55
C TRP A 91 -14.81 -31.58 -3.46
N ASP A 92 -13.52 -31.83 -3.61
CA ASP A 92 -12.93 -33.17 -3.50
C ASP A 92 -13.17 -33.75 -2.10
N ILE A 93 -12.89 -32.97 -1.05
CA ILE A 93 -13.16 -33.36 0.33
C ILE A 93 -14.65 -33.65 0.58
N VAL A 94 -15.55 -32.82 0.05
CA VAL A 94 -17.00 -33.02 0.20
C VAL A 94 -17.46 -34.30 -0.50
N ASN A 95 -16.93 -34.61 -1.67
CA ASN A 95 -17.28 -35.83 -2.41
C ASN A 95 -16.71 -37.07 -1.75
N GLU A 96 -15.51 -36.99 -1.17
CA GLU A 96 -14.87 -38.10 -0.45
C GLU A 96 -15.61 -38.43 0.85
N THR A 97 -16.02 -37.41 1.62
CA THR A 97 -16.64 -37.65 2.93
C THR A 97 -18.17 -37.72 2.90
N GLY A 98 -18.82 -37.21 1.84
CA GLY A 98 -20.29 -37.15 1.73
C GLY A 98 -20.96 -36.19 2.72
N GLU A 99 -20.19 -35.28 3.33
CA GLU A 99 -20.64 -34.38 4.40
C GLU A 99 -20.80 -32.94 3.89
N HIS A 100 -21.50 -32.11 4.66
CA HIS A 100 -21.73 -30.73 4.26
C HIS A 100 -20.44 -29.90 4.36
N GLY A 101 -20.13 -29.10 3.33
CA GLY A 101 -18.94 -28.21 3.30
C GLY A 101 -18.85 -27.15 4.41
N LYS A 102 -19.84 -27.07 5.32
CA LYS A 102 -19.80 -26.24 6.54
C LYS A 102 -18.86 -26.79 7.61
N HIS A 103 -18.36 -28.01 7.44
CA HIS A 103 -17.48 -28.72 8.38
C HIS A 103 -16.02 -28.76 7.93
N ILE A 104 -15.70 -28.13 6.81
CA ILE A 104 -14.32 -28.02 6.31
C ILE A 104 -13.56 -27.01 7.15
N LEU A 105 -12.41 -27.43 7.67
CA LEU A 105 -11.48 -26.61 8.41
C LEU A 105 -10.16 -26.47 7.65
N VAL A 106 -9.38 -25.47 8.04
CA VAL A 106 -8.05 -25.19 7.49
C VAL A 106 -7.03 -25.45 8.59
N ALA A 107 -6.10 -26.36 8.34
CA ALA A 107 -5.01 -26.64 9.26
C ALA A 107 -3.94 -25.52 9.18
N PRO A 108 -3.05 -25.40 10.18
CA PRO A 108 -1.99 -24.38 10.18
C PRO A 108 -1.04 -24.47 8.98
N ASN A 109 -0.92 -25.65 8.37
CA ASN A 109 -0.15 -25.89 7.15
C ASN A 109 -0.89 -25.43 5.87
N GLY A 110 -2.14 -24.97 5.98
CA GLY A 110 -2.97 -24.53 4.86
C GLY A 110 -3.80 -25.64 4.21
N GLU A 111 -3.68 -26.90 4.66
CA GLU A 111 -4.45 -28.01 4.13
C GLU A 111 -5.90 -27.98 4.63
N TYR A 112 -6.82 -28.39 3.74
CA TYR A 112 -8.22 -28.54 4.09
C TYR A 112 -8.49 -29.95 4.62
N PHE A 113 -9.25 -30.05 5.69
CA PHE A 113 -9.70 -31.33 6.23
C PHE A 113 -11.12 -31.21 6.80
N MET A 114 -11.80 -32.34 6.96
CA MET A 114 -13.16 -32.38 7.47
C MET A 114 -13.14 -32.77 8.97
N ASN A 115 -13.66 -31.89 9.84
CA ASN A 115 -13.95 -32.27 11.23
C ASN A 115 -15.22 -31.57 11.72
N LYS A 116 -16.26 -32.37 12.00
CA LYS A 116 -17.57 -31.88 12.41
C LYS A 116 -17.54 -31.25 13.80
N GLU A 117 -16.92 -31.90 14.78
CA GLU A 117 -16.93 -31.47 16.19
C GLU A 117 -16.22 -30.13 16.36
N ASP A 118 -15.00 -30.05 15.83
CA ASP A 118 -14.20 -28.83 15.87
C ASP A 118 -14.87 -27.67 15.13
N SER A 119 -15.54 -27.95 14.00
CA SER A 119 -16.26 -26.91 13.26
C SER A 119 -17.43 -26.31 14.02
N VAL A 120 -18.11 -27.10 14.85
CA VAL A 120 -19.22 -26.64 15.71
C VAL A 120 -18.66 -25.85 16.88
N ASN A 121 -17.60 -26.34 17.53
CA ASN A 121 -16.94 -25.66 18.63
C ASN A 121 -16.42 -24.28 18.23
N LEU A 122 -15.74 -24.18 17.08
CA LEU A 122 -15.25 -22.90 16.55
C LEU A 122 -16.37 -21.93 16.20
N LYS A 123 -17.51 -22.43 15.70
CA LYS A 123 -18.69 -21.58 15.45
C LYS A 123 -19.27 -21.04 16.75
N ASN A 124 -19.38 -21.87 17.78
CA ASN A 124 -19.87 -21.46 19.09
C ASN A 124 -18.95 -20.39 19.70
N ILE A 125 -17.63 -20.62 19.73
CA ILE A 125 -16.64 -19.64 20.20
C ILE A 125 -16.76 -18.32 19.45
N LYS A 126 -16.89 -18.38 18.11
CA LYS A 126 -17.04 -17.19 17.28
C LYS A 126 -18.34 -16.44 17.57
N ASN A 127 -19.43 -17.15 17.81
CA ASN A 127 -20.72 -16.56 18.16
C ASN A 127 -20.67 -15.93 19.56
N ASP A 128 -20.04 -16.59 20.53
CA ASP A 128 -19.86 -16.07 21.89
C ASP A 128 -19.01 -14.79 21.88
N ALA A 129 -17.89 -14.78 21.15
CA ALA A 129 -17.05 -13.59 20.99
C ALA A 129 -17.82 -12.43 20.33
N ARG A 130 -18.69 -12.72 19.35
CA ARG A 130 -19.54 -11.70 18.70
C ARG A 130 -20.59 -11.14 19.66
N ASN A 131 -21.22 -12.00 20.45
CA ASN A 131 -22.20 -11.60 21.46
C ASN A 131 -21.56 -10.69 22.53
N GLN A 132 -20.33 -11.01 22.95
CA GLN A 132 -19.55 -10.16 23.85
C GLN A 132 -19.22 -8.79 23.26
N MET A 133 -19.04 -8.70 21.94
CA MET A 133 -18.83 -7.43 21.22
C MET A 133 -20.12 -6.64 20.95
N GLY A 134 -21.29 -7.15 21.37
CA GLY A 134 -22.59 -6.49 21.17
C GLY A 134 -23.08 -6.48 19.72
N ILE A 135 -22.51 -7.34 18.85
CA ILE A 135 -22.91 -7.44 17.44
C ILE A 135 -24.01 -8.50 17.33
N ASN A 136 -25.26 -8.10 17.57
CA ASN A 136 -26.42 -8.96 17.40
C ASN A 136 -26.89 -8.95 15.94
N TYR A 137 -26.67 -10.04 15.21
CA TYR A 137 -27.40 -10.30 13.98
C TYR A 137 -28.68 -11.06 14.31
N GLN A 138 -29.82 -10.58 13.81
CA GLN A 138 -31.03 -11.39 13.75
C GLN A 138 -30.70 -12.63 12.91
N GLN A 139 -30.80 -13.81 13.50
CA GLN A 139 -30.66 -15.05 12.74
C GLN A 139 -31.87 -15.14 11.80
N GLU A 140 -31.65 -14.97 10.50
CA GLU A 140 -32.65 -15.34 9.50
C GLU A 140 -32.87 -16.86 9.59
N THR A 141 -34.11 -17.21 9.95
CA THR A 141 -34.65 -18.57 10.06
C THR A 141 -34.61 -19.34 8.77
#